data_AF-A0A9X0D154-F1
#
_entry.id   AF-A0A9X0D154-F1
#
_cell.length_a   1.000
_cell.length_b   1.000
_cell.length_c   1.000
_cell.angle_alpha   90.00
_cell.angle_beta   90.00
_cell.angle_gamma   90.00
#
_symmetry.space_group_name_H-M   'P 1'
#
loop_
_entity.id
_entity.type
_entity.pdbx_description
1 polymer ?
#
loop_
_entity_poly.entity_id
_entity_poly.type
_entity_poly.pdbx_seq_one_letter_code
_entity_poly.pdbx_strand_id
1 'polypeptide(L)'
;MGIDRNWQIPREKLEITDDQLGRGEFDNNNQTQRLALISEMETLTSVGRHPNIVSLVGACTFEEPLYVVIEFVPGGSLDKLLHNSQVHGRIGQEDPAYANIWSRLTERELLQIASDIANGMKHLESKLASNILNY
;
A
#
# COMPACT_ATOMS: atom_id res chain seq x y z
N MET A 1 -20.22 16.02 1.14
CA MET A 1 -19.38 14.82 1.07
C MET A 1 -19.64 14.00 2.31
N GLY A 2 -20.55 13.02 2.21
CA GLY A 2 -20.84 12.12 3.32
C GLY A 2 -20.00 10.88 3.14
N ILE A 3 -19.21 10.52 4.15
CA ILE A 3 -18.57 9.21 4.22
C ILE A 3 -19.68 8.18 4.12
N ASP A 4 -19.61 7.29 3.13
CA ASP A 4 -20.58 6.22 3.00
C ASP A 4 -20.54 5.38 4.29
N ARG A 5 -21.65 5.40 5.03
CA ARG A 5 -21.78 4.76 6.34
C ARG A 5 -21.55 3.25 6.27
N ASN A 6 -21.63 2.67 5.07
CA ASN A 6 -21.37 1.25 4.82
C ASN A 6 -19.93 0.84 5.15
N TRP A 7 -18.97 1.78 5.15
CA TRP A 7 -17.57 1.49 5.47
C TRP A 7 -17.23 1.68 6.95
N GLN A 8 -18.17 2.14 7.77
CA GLN A 8 -17.92 2.38 9.18
C GLN A 8 -17.83 1.06 9.96
N ILE A 9 -16.70 0.82 10.60
CA ILE A 9 -16.51 -0.30 11.52
C ILE A 9 -16.76 0.21 12.95
N PRO A 10 -17.56 -0.51 13.77
CA PRO A 10 -17.68 -0.20 15.19
C PRO A 10 -16.34 -0.43 15.91
N ARG A 11 -15.91 0.53 16.73
CA ARG A 11 -14.57 0.52 17.36
C ARG A 11 -14.37 -0.69 18.28
N GLU A 12 -15.43 -1.17 18.91
CA GLU A 12 -15.44 -2.37 19.75
C GLU A 12 -15.11 -3.66 18.99
N LYS A 13 -15.13 -3.64 17.65
CA LYS A 13 -14.72 -4.76 16.80
C LYS A 13 -13.26 -4.67 16.36
N LEU A 14 -12.56 -3.59 16.68
CA LEU A 14 -11.14 -3.42 16.36
C LEU A 14 -10.29 -3.85 17.55
N GLU A 15 -9.40 -4.82 17.29
CA GLU A 15 -8.32 -5.19 18.19
C GLU A 15 -7.02 -4.64 17.62
N ILE A 16 -6.40 -3.69 18.31
CA ILE A 16 -5.14 -3.08 17.89
C ILE A 16 -4.01 -3.85 18.56
N THR A 17 -3.17 -4.50 17.77
CA THR A 17 -2.00 -5.25 18.24
C THR A 17 -0.80 -4.32 18.45
N ASP A 18 0.12 -4.70 19.32
CA ASP A 18 1.38 -3.97 19.54
C ASP A 18 2.39 -4.12 18.38
N ASP A 19 2.11 -4.98 17.39
CA ASP A 19 2.97 -5.18 16.23
C ASP A 19 2.90 -3.98 15.26
N GLN A 20 3.90 -3.11 15.33
CA GLN A 20 4.00 -1.94 14.49
C GLN A 20 4.74 -2.26 13.17
N LEU A 21 3.99 -2.33 12.06
CA LEU A 21 4.53 -2.62 10.73
C LEU A 21 5.33 -1.46 10.10
N GLY A 22 5.08 -0.23 10.56
CA GLY A 22 5.74 0.98 10.10
C GLY A 22 5.40 2.19 10.96
N ARG A 23 6.21 3.24 10.87
CA ARG A 23 6.00 4.52 11.56
C ARG A 23 6.18 5.67 10.57
N GLY A 24 5.14 6.48 10.41
CA GLY A 24 5.23 7.78 9.74
C GLY A 24 5.23 8.93 10.74
N GLU A 25 5.50 10.13 10.26
CA GLU A 25 5.41 11.37 11.04
C GLU A 25 3.99 11.97 10.92
N PHE A 26 3.03 11.36 11.62
CA PHE A 26 1.65 11.84 11.69
C PHE A 26 1.37 12.49 13.04
N ASP A 27 0.94 13.75 13.01
CA ASP A 27 0.38 14.50 14.12
C ASP A 27 -1.16 14.48 14.03
N ASN A 28 -1.79 13.78 14.96
CA ASN A 28 -3.25 13.66 15.01
C ASN A 28 -3.96 15.00 15.20
N ASN A 29 -3.29 16.02 15.75
CA ASN A 29 -3.87 17.35 15.93
C ASN A 29 -3.80 18.20 14.65
N ASN A 30 -3.05 17.75 13.65
CA ASN A 30 -2.90 18.47 12.40
C ASN A 30 -4.08 18.17 11.46
N GLN A 31 -4.97 19.15 11.34
CA GLN A 31 -6.16 19.05 10.49
C GLN A 31 -5.83 18.73 9.02
N THR A 32 -4.70 19.20 8.50
CA THR A 32 -4.28 18.91 7.12
C THR A 32 -3.97 17.43 6.93
N GLN A 33 -3.24 16.82 7.88
CA GLN A 33 -2.92 15.39 7.82
C GLN A 33 -4.17 14.53 8.00
N ARG A 34 -5.09 14.96 8.86
CA ARG A 34 -6.40 14.31 9.04
C ARG A 34 -7.22 14.33 7.74
N LEU A 35 -7.26 15.47 7.05
CA LEU A 35 -7.95 15.59 5.75
C LEU A 35 -7.28 14.75 4.66
N ALA A 36 -5.95 14.67 4.66
CA ALA A 36 -5.20 13.81 3.73
C ALA A 36 -5.58 12.33 3.92
N LEU A 37 -5.65 11.84 5.17
CA LEU A 37 -6.04 10.45 5.46
C LEU A 37 -7.48 10.14 5.02
N ILE A 38 -8.41 11.10 5.18
CA ILE A 38 -9.78 10.95 4.67
C ILE A 38 -9.79 10.90 3.13
N SER A 39 -9.00 11.75 2.46
CA SER A 39 -8.89 11.75 1.00
C SER A 39 -8.26 10.45 0.46
N GLU A 40 -7.27 9.89 1.15
CA GLU A 40 -6.70 8.58 0.84
C GLU A 40 -7.75 7.46 0.97
N MET A 41 -8.55 7.47 2.05
CA MET A 41 -9.66 6.54 2.23
C MET A 41 -10.69 6.63 1.10
N GLU A 42 -11.09 7.84 0.69
CA GLU A 42 -12.00 8.05 -0.44
C GLU A 42 -11.41 7.51 -1.74
N THR A 43 -10.10 7.69 -1.95
CA THR A 43 -9.38 7.15 -3.11
C THR A 43 -9.45 5.61 -3.12
N LEU A 44 -9.14 4.95 -2.00
CA LEU A 44 -9.21 3.49 -1.88
C LEU A 44 -10.63 2.96 -2.09
N THR A 45 -11.64 3.70 -1.62
CA THR A 45 -13.06 3.35 -1.85
C THR A 45 -13.40 3.39 -3.34
N SER A 46 -12.95 4.42 -4.04
CA SER A 46 -13.24 4.60 -5.47
C SER A 46 -12.51 3.60 -6.37
N VAL A 47 -11.27 3.25 -6.03
CA VAL A 47 -10.50 2.23 -6.74
C VAL A 47 -11.17 0.85 -6.64
N GLY A 48 -11.77 0.54 -5.48
CA GLY A 48 -12.42 -0.74 -5.25
C GLY A 48 -11.44 -1.91 -5.19
N ARG A 49 -11.96 -3.14 -5.27
CA ARG A 49 -11.16 -4.37 -5.09
C ARG A 49 -10.44 -4.79 -6.37
N HIS A 50 -9.15 -5.12 -6.26
CA HIS A 50 -8.34 -5.69 -7.33
C HIS A 50 -7.20 -6.54 -6.72
N PRO A 51 -6.83 -7.71 -7.28
CA PRO A 51 -5.82 -8.59 -6.69
C PRO A 51 -4.42 -7.96 -6.52
N ASN A 52 -4.09 -6.96 -7.34
CA ASN A 52 -2.80 -6.25 -7.28
C ASN A 52 -2.88 -4.85 -6.65
N ILE A 53 -3.94 -4.56 -5.89
CA ILE A 53 -4.11 -3.30 -5.16
C ILE A 53 -4.58 -3.63 -3.75
N VAL A 54 -3.98 -3.00 -2.74
CA VAL A 54 -4.42 -3.12 -1.36
C VAL A 54 -5.78 -2.46 -1.21
N SER A 55 -6.81 -3.24 -0.87
CA SER A 55 -8.18 -2.73 -0.80
C SER A 55 -8.52 -2.17 0.58
N LEU A 56 -9.44 -1.20 0.62
CA LEU A 56 -10.09 -0.77 1.85
C LEU A 56 -10.98 -1.90 2.40
N VAL A 57 -10.92 -2.12 3.71
CA VAL A 57 -11.82 -3.00 4.46
C VAL A 57 -12.88 -2.18 5.19
N GLY A 58 -12.49 -1.04 5.76
CA GLY A 58 -13.39 -0.08 6.39
C GLY A 58 -12.64 1.01 7.14
N ALA A 59 -13.35 1.82 7.90
CA ALA A 59 -12.77 2.92 8.66
C ALA A 59 -13.54 3.20 9.96
N CYS A 60 -12.88 3.83 10.91
CA CYS A 60 -13.50 4.41 12.09
C CYS A 60 -13.29 5.92 12.06
N THR A 61 -14.26 6.67 11.53
CA THR A 61 -14.08 8.11 11.26
C THR A 61 -14.84 9.05 12.20
N PHE A 62 -15.80 8.52 12.97
CA PHE A 62 -16.66 9.31 13.86
C PHE A 62 -16.04 9.64 15.22
N GLU A 63 -15.08 8.85 15.67
CA GLU A 63 -14.41 9.00 16.96
C GLU A 63 -12.91 9.15 16.74
N GLU A 64 -12.24 9.86 17.66
CA GLU A 64 -10.79 9.95 17.65
C GLU A 64 -10.13 8.82 18.46
N PRO A 65 -8.91 8.40 18.07
CA PRO A 65 -8.25 8.71 16.80
C PRO A 65 -8.92 8.02 15.59
N LEU A 66 -8.76 8.63 14.41
CA LEU A 66 -9.24 8.10 13.12
C LEU A 66 -8.50 6.81 12.78
N TYR A 67 -9.23 5.77 12.39
CA TYR A 67 -8.65 4.53 11.86
C TYR A 67 -9.10 4.28 10.43
N VAL A 68 -8.15 3.87 9.57
CA VAL A 68 -8.43 3.35 8.23
C VAL A 68 -7.91 1.92 8.20
N VAL A 69 -8.80 0.97 7.87
CA VAL A 69 -8.53 -0.46 7.90
C VAL A 69 -8.42 -0.95 6.47
N ILE A 70 -7.27 -1.52 6.14
CA ILE A 70 -6.93 -2.03 4.80
C ILE A 70 -6.57 -3.50 4.87
N GLU A 71 -6.48 -4.15 3.71
CA GLU A 71 -6.01 -5.53 3.60
C GLU A 71 -4.56 -5.66 4.11
N PHE A 72 -4.30 -6.69 4.91
CA PHE A 72 -2.95 -7.00 5.37
C PHE A 72 -2.15 -7.72 4.28
N VAL A 73 -0.96 -7.20 3.97
CA VAL A 73 -0.03 -7.80 3.01
C VAL A 73 1.13 -8.47 3.77
N PRO A 74 1.15 -9.81 3.86
CA PRO A 74 2.28 -10.50 4.47
C PRO A 74 3.54 -10.33 3.62
N GLY A 75 4.70 -10.23 4.26
CA GLY A 75 5.99 -10.05 3.58
C GLY A 75 6.44 -8.59 3.42
N GLY A 76 5.57 -7.63 3.75
CA GLY A 76 5.92 -6.21 3.77
C GLY A 76 6.07 -5.59 2.39
N SER A 77 6.91 -4.56 2.30
CA SER A 77 7.04 -3.73 1.11
C SER A 77 7.97 -4.33 0.06
N LEU A 78 7.69 -4.05 -1.22
CA LEU A 78 8.45 -4.60 -2.34
C LEU A 78 9.91 -4.16 -2.34
N ASP A 79 10.23 -2.94 -1.90
CA ASP A 79 11.60 -2.45 -1.76
C ASP A 79 12.42 -3.33 -0.80
N LYS A 80 11.84 -3.70 0.35
CA LYS A 80 12.48 -4.60 1.33
C LYS A 80 12.66 -5.99 0.74
N LEU A 81 11.64 -6.51 0.04
CA LEU A 81 11.72 -7.80 -0.63
C LEU A 81 12.85 -7.82 -1.66
N LEU A 82 12.91 -6.81 -2.53
CA LEU A 82 13.92 -6.71 -3.58
C LEU A 82 15.32 -6.51 -2.98
N HIS A 83 15.49 -5.62 -2.01
CA HIS A 83 16.77 -5.39 -1.34
C HIS A 83 17.27 -6.65 -0.63
N ASN A 84 16.41 -7.36 0.10
CA ASN A 84 16.76 -8.59 0.81
C ASN A 84 17.02 -9.78 -0.13
N SER A 85 16.53 -9.70 -1.38
CA SER A 85 16.81 -10.71 -2.40
C SER A 85 18.22 -10.60 -2.99
N GLN A 86 18.86 -9.44 -2.87
CA GLN A 86 20.18 -9.19 -3.45
C GLN A 86 21.23 -10.06 -2.75
N VAL A 87 21.84 -10.94 -3.54
CA VAL A 87 23.03 -11.69 -3.15
C VAL A 87 24.22 -10.80 -3.45
N HIS A 88 24.64 -10.02 -2.46
CA HIS A 88 25.95 -9.39 -2.50
C HIS A 88 26.99 -10.52 -2.47
N GLY A 89 27.58 -10.81 -3.62
CA GLY A 89 28.69 -11.76 -3.69
C GLY A 89 29.78 -11.28 -2.73
N ARG A 90 30.22 -12.14 -1.81
CA ARG A 90 31.55 -12.04 -1.20
C ARG A 90 32.62 -12.33 -2.25
N ILE A 91 32.61 -11.60 -3.37
CA ILE A 91 33.66 -11.68 -4.37
C ILE A 91 34.46 -10.40 -4.16
N GLY A 92 35.62 -10.56 -3.54
CA GLY A 92 36.56 -9.48 -3.34
C GLY A 92 36.94 -8.86 -4.68
N GLN A 93 37.11 -7.54 -4.67
CA GLN A 93 37.85 -6.79 -5.69
C GLN A 93 37.37 -6.95 -7.15
N GLU A 94 36.14 -6.57 -7.47
CA GLU A 94 35.83 -6.10 -8.83
C GLU A 94 35.08 -4.76 -8.76
N ASP A 95 35.28 -3.93 -9.78
CA ASP A 95 34.83 -2.54 -9.88
C ASP A 95 33.32 -2.43 -9.59
N PRO A 96 32.88 -1.68 -8.57
CA PRO A 96 31.48 -1.64 -8.12
C PRO A 96 30.49 -1.12 -9.18
N ALA A 97 30.99 -0.58 -10.30
CA ALA A 97 30.18 -0.07 -11.39
C ALA A 97 29.60 -1.16 -12.32
N TYR A 98 30.11 -2.41 -12.28
CA TYR A 98 29.72 -3.46 -13.22
C TYR A 98 29.45 -4.85 -12.60
N ALA A 99 29.43 -4.95 -11.26
CA ALA A 99 29.06 -6.20 -10.61
C ALA A 99 27.59 -6.54 -10.91
N ASN A 100 27.35 -7.65 -11.60
CA ASN A 100 26.01 -8.16 -11.84
C ASN A 100 25.32 -8.39 -10.48
N ILE A 101 24.22 -7.68 -10.22
CA ILE A 101 23.42 -7.86 -9.01
C ILE A 101 22.77 -9.24 -9.11
N TRP A 102 23.33 -10.22 -8.40
CA TRP A 102 22.71 -11.53 -8.31
C TRP A 102 21.52 -11.45 -7.36
N SER A 103 20.38 -12.00 -7.72
CA SER A 103 19.19 -12.07 -6.86
C SER A 103 18.85 -13.51 -6.53
N ARG A 104 18.27 -13.72 -5.34
CA ARG A 104 17.60 -14.97 -4.99
C ARG A 104 16.29 -15.16 -5.74
N LEU A 105 15.72 -14.09 -6.28
CA LEU A 105 14.53 -14.16 -7.13
C LEU A 105 14.93 -14.62 -8.52
N THR A 106 14.13 -15.52 -9.06
CA THR A 106 14.22 -15.98 -10.44
C THR A 106 13.70 -14.91 -11.41
N GLU A 107 14.12 -14.99 -12.67
CA GLU A 107 13.60 -14.13 -13.74
C GLU A 107 12.06 -14.19 -13.83
N ARG A 108 11.49 -15.39 -13.67
CA ARG A 108 10.03 -15.60 -13.70
C ARG A 108 9.32 -14.86 -12.57
N GLU A 109 9.88 -14.86 -11.36
CA GLU A 109 9.31 -14.12 -10.23
C GLU A 109 9.38 -12.60 -10.46
N LEU A 110 10.50 -12.11 -10.98
CA LEU A 110 10.66 -10.70 -11.33
C LEU A 110 9.66 -10.26 -12.43
N LEU A 111 9.49 -11.08 -13.47
CA LEU A 111 8.50 -10.84 -14.52
C LEU A 111 7.07 -10.89 -13.98
N GLN A 112 6.78 -11.79 -13.05
CA GLN A 112 5.47 -11.87 -12.41
C GLN A 112 5.17 -10.60 -11.60
N ILE A 113 6.13 -10.13 -10.79
CA ILE A 113 6.03 -8.87 -10.05
C ILE A 113 5.75 -7.71 -11.01
N ALA A 114 6.50 -7.60 -12.11
CA ALA A 114 6.29 -6.55 -13.11
C ALA A 114 4.90 -6.64 -13.74
N SER A 115 4.44 -7.84 -14.09
CA SER A 115 3.11 -8.05 -14.66
C SER A 115 2.00 -7.69 -13.67
N ASP A 116 2.15 -8.06 -12.41
CA ASP A 116 1.18 -7.78 -11.35
C ASP A 116 1.05 -6.28 -11.08
N ILE A 117 2.18 -5.57 -11.03
CA ILE A 117 2.19 -4.10 -10.93
C ILE A 117 1.46 -3.48 -12.13
N ALA A 118 1.78 -3.93 -13.35
CA ALA A 118 1.15 -3.41 -14.56
C ALA A 118 -0.37 -3.63 -14.56
N ASN A 119 -0.84 -4.80 -14.12
CA ASN A 119 -2.28 -5.10 -13.99
C ASN A 119 -2.95 -4.20 -12.95
N GLY A 120 -2.32 -3.98 -11.79
CA GLY A 120 -2.80 -3.05 -10.77
C GLY A 120 -2.89 -1.61 -11.31
N MET A 121 -1.86 -1.13 -11.98
CA MET A 121 -1.84 0.21 -12.57
C MET A 121 -2.90 0.40 -13.66
N LYS A 122 -3.13 -0.61 -14.49
CA LYS A 122 -4.21 -0.61 -15.49
C LYS A 122 -5.59 -0.49 -14.83
N HIS A 123 -5.81 -1.18 -13.70
CA HIS A 123 -7.06 -1.05 -12.95
C HIS A 123 -7.20 0.36 -12.36
N LEU A 124 -6.14 0.92 -11.76
CA LEU A 124 -6.12 2.29 -11.26
C LEU A 124 -6.47 3.30 -12.35
N GLU A 125 -5.85 3.19 -13.53
CA GLU A 125 -6.14 4.03 -14.68
C GLU A 125 -7.64 3.98 -15.02
N SER A 126 -8.22 2.77 -15.13
CA SER A 126 -9.63 2.62 -15.48
C SER A 126 -10.58 3.28 -14.49
N LYS A 127 -10.25 3.26 -13.19
CA LYS A 127 -11.08 3.80 -12.12
C LYS A 127 -10.90 5.30 -11.93
N LEU A 128 -9.65 5.76 -11.91
CA LEU A 128 -9.34 7.18 -11.75
C LEU A 128 -9.75 7.99 -12.99
N ALA A 129 -9.58 7.45 -14.21
CA ALA A 129 -10.06 8.10 -15.42
C ALA A 129 -11.59 8.17 -15.48
N SER A 130 -12.29 7.15 -14.97
CA SER A 130 -13.76 7.17 -14.90
C SER A 130 -14.30 8.25 -13.95
N ASN A 131 -13.54 8.62 -12.91
CA ASN A 131 -13.92 9.72 -12.01
C ASN A 131 -13.74 11.11 -12.66
N ILE A 132 -12.77 11.26 -13.56
CA ILE A 132 -12.52 12.54 -14.27
C ILE A 132 -13.60 12.80 -15.32
N LEU A 133 -14.20 11.76 -15.90
CA LEU A 133 -15.27 11.86 -16.92
C LEU A 133 -16.68 12.01 -16.34
N ASN A 134 -16.84 12.03 -15.01
CA ASN A 134 -18.13 12.23 -14.33
C ASN A 134 -18.34 13.69 -13.86
N TYR A 135 -17.73 14.66 -14.53
CA TYR A 135 -17.97 16.10 -14.38
C TYR A 135 -18.55 16.71 -15.65
#